data_AF-Q1K0W3-F1
#
_entry.id   AF-Q1K0W3-F1
#
_cell.length_a   1.000
_cell.length_b   1.000
_cell.length_c   1.000
_cell.angle_alpha   90.00
_cell.angle_beta   90.00
_cell.angle_gamma   90.00
#
_symmetry.space_group_name_H-M   'P 1'
#
loop_
_entity.id
_entity.type
_entity.pdbx_description
1 polymer ?
#
loop_
_entity_poly.entity_id
_entity_poly.type
_entity_poly.pdbx_seq_one_letter_code
_entity_poly.pdbx_strand_id
1 'polypeptide(L)' 'MPVEELVHKSSFDFSDRSYTICIYRRADGFTAMTEFSPEDMIINDGGDIQSLLEKHRRLLPLAIISRQMRPEKDK' A
#
# COMPACT_ATOMS: atom_id res chain seq x y z
N MET A 1 17.17 12.09 3.22
CA MET A 1 16.46 10.87 2.81
C MET A 1 16.50 10.83 1.30
N PRO A 2 16.76 9.68 0.64
CA PRO A 2 16.65 9.63 -0.82
C PRO A 2 15.24 10.08 -1.20
N VAL A 3 15.15 11.01 -2.15
CA VAL A 3 13.88 11.56 -2.60
C VAL A 3 13.19 10.47 -3.41
N GLU A 4 12.23 9.78 -2.80
CA GLU A 4 11.41 8.80 -3.48
C GLU A 4 10.43 9.54 -4.41
N GLU A 5 10.52 9.28 -5.71
CA GLU A 5 9.71 9.97 -6.72
C GLU A 5 8.34 9.28 -6.85
N LEU A 6 7.24 9.98 -6.59
CA LEU A 6 5.90 9.44 -6.84
C LEU A 6 5.68 9.32 -8.34
N VAL A 7 5.64 8.08 -8.86
CA VAL A 7 5.49 7.79 -10.29
C VAL A 7 4.10 7.32 -10.68
N HIS A 8 3.29 6.84 -9.72
CA HIS A 8 1.92 6.41 -9.98
C HIS A 8 1.04 6.61 -8.75
N LYS A 9 -0.22 6.98 -8.98
CA LYS A 9 -1.24 7.12 -7.94
C LYS A 9 -2.56 6.58 -8.45
N SER A 10 -3.22 5.72 -7.67
CA SER A 10 -4.52 5.16 -8.02
C SER A 10 -5.38 4.89 -6.79
N SER A 11 -6.69 4.85 -6.97
CA SER A 11 -7.62 4.40 -5.93
C SER A 11 -7.87 2.89 -6.01
N PHE A 12 -8.18 2.32 -4.85
CA PHE A 12 -8.62 0.95 -4.68
C PHE A 12 -9.83 0.93 -3.77
N ASP A 13 -10.98 0.56 -4.34
CA ASP A 13 -12.22 0.46 -3.59
C ASP A 13 -12.35 -0.95 -3.01
N PHE A 14 -12.63 -1.02 -1.71
CA PHE A 14 -12.86 -2.28 -1.02
C PHE A 14 -13.82 -2.09 0.16
N SER A 15 -14.92 -2.85 0.13
CA SER A 15 -16.12 -2.58 0.96
C SER A 15 -16.59 -1.13 0.74
N ASP A 16 -16.96 -0.40 1.80
CA ASP A 16 -17.44 0.97 1.72
C ASP A 16 -16.31 2.02 1.86
N ARG A 17 -15.06 1.65 1.54
CA ARG A 17 -13.89 2.51 1.69
C ARG A 17 -13.06 2.54 0.41
N SER A 18 -12.50 3.71 0.12
CA SER A 18 -11.54 3.90 -0.96
C SER A 18 -10.15 4.14 -0.38
N TYR A 19 -9.18 3.40 -0.87
CA TYR A 19 -7.79 3.45 -0.41
C TYR A 19 -6.91 4.05 -1.51
N THR A 20 -5.99 4.93 -1.12
CA THR A 20 -5.01 5.51 -2.06
C THR A 20 -3.78 4.62 -2.11
N ILE A 21 -3.49 4.08 -3.30
CA ILE A 21 -2.22 3.41 -3.60
C ILE A 21 -1.30 4.41 -4.27
N CYS A 22 -0.14 4.65 -3.67
CA CYS A 22 0.96 5.42 -4.23
C CYS A 22 2.11 4.49 -4.59
N ILE A 23 2.70 4.65 -5.77
CA ILE A 23 3.93 3.93 -6.15
C ILE A 23 5.05 4.94 -6.31
N TYR A 24 6.13 4.69 -5.59
CA TYR A 24 7.34 5.49 -5.61
C TYR A 24 8.45 4.73 -6.33
N ARG A 25 9.24 5.46 -7.12
CA ARG A 25 10.49 4.96 -7.70
C ARG A 25 11.61 5.12 -6.69
N ARG A 26 12.42 4.07 -6.56
CA ARG A 26 13.63 3.99 -5.72
C ARG A 26 14.83 3.67 -6.61
N ALA A 27 16.03 3.66 -6.04
CA ALA A 27 17.28 3.43 -6.78
C ALA A 27 17.34 2.04 -7.44
N ASP A 28 16.64 1.05 -6.87
CA ASP A 28 16.68 -0.36 -7.23
C ASP A 28 15.33 -0.95 -7.65
N GLY A 29 14.28 -0.12 -7.77
CA GLY A 29 12.96 -0.59 -8.17
C GLY A 29 11.83 0.36 -7.77
N PHE A 30 10.69 -0.23 -7.39
CA PHE A 30 9.49 0.49 -7.03
C PHE A 30 8.91 -0.01 -5.71
N THR A 31 8.29 0.90 -4.98
CA THR A 31 7.59 0.60 -3.73
C THR A 31 6.16 1.12 -3.80
N ALA A 32 5.19 0.23 -3.58
CA ALA A 32 3.77 0.56 -3.51
C ALA A 32 3.35 0.69 -2.04
N MET A 33 2.67 1.79 -1.73
CA MET A 33 2.25 2.18 -0.39
C MET A 33 0.76 2.46 -0.36
N THR A 34 0.09 1.93 0.66
CA THR A 34 -1.28 2.33 1.05
C THR A 34 -1.27 2.71 2.53
N GLU A 35 -1.54 3.97 2.82
CA GLU A 35 -1.58 4.51 4.19
C GLU A 35 -2.98 4.37 4.79
N PHE A 36 -3.06 3.88 6.03
CA PHE A 36 -4.29 3.80 6.84
C PHE A 36 -4.24 4.80 7.99
N SER A 37 -3.04 5.02 8.55
CA SER A 37 -2.70 6.06 9.51
C SER A 37 -1.19 6.33 9.46
N PRO A 38 -0.67 7.38 10.11
CA PRO A 38 0.77 7.69 10.09
C PRO A 38 1.68 6.55 10.56
N GLU A 39 1.17 5.60 11.35
CA GLU A 39 1.91 4.45 11.89
C GLU A 39 1.44 3.10 11.29
N ASP A 40 0.46 3.12 10.38
CA ASP A 40 -0.09 1.91 9.75
C ASP A 40 -0.14 2.06 8.23
N MET A 41 0.84 1.43 7.58
CA MET A 41 0.99 1.44 6.14
C MET A 41 1.17 0.01 5.62
N ILE A 42 0.59 -0.28 4.46
CA ILE A 42 0.92 -1.48 3.67
C ILE A 42 1.98 -1.08 2.66
N ILE A 43 3.07 -1.81 2.65
CA ILE A 43 4.19 -1.59 1.74
C ILE A 43 4.45 -2.89 0.98
N ASN A 44 4.64 -2.78 -0.34
CA ASN A 44 5.15 -3.87 -1.16
C ASN A 44 6.23 -3.34 -2.09
N ASP A 45 7.30 -4.11 -2.28
CA ASP A 45 8.35 -3.80 -3.27
C ASP A 45 8.18 -4.65 -4.53
N GLY A 46 8.67 -4.13 -5.66
CA GLY A 46 8.66 -4.79 -6.96
C GLY A 46 9.62 -4.15 -7.97
N GLY A 47 10.01 -4.92 -8.99
CA GLY A 47 10.93 -4.48 -10.04
C GLY A 47 10.27 -3.68 -11.16
N ASP A 48 8.95 -3.82 -11.34
CA ASP A 48 8.16 -3.10 -12.33
C ASP A 48 6.82 -2.62 -11.74
N ILE A 49 6.30 -1.51 -12.28
CA ILE A 49 5.10 -0.85 -11.76
C ILE A 49 3.86 -1.75 -11.90
N GLN A 50 3.73 -2.47 -13.02
CA GLN A 50 2.51 -3.20 -13.35
C GLN A 50 2.32 -4.41 -12.43
N SER A 51 3.33 -5.27 -12.34
CA SER A 51 3.31 -6.46 -11.48
C SER A 51 3.24 -6.07 -10.00
N LEU A 52 3.91 -4.97 -9.62
CA LEU A 52 3.81 -4.43 -8.27
C LEU A 52 2.39 -3.97 -7.95
N LEU A 53 1.75 -3.20 -8.83
CA LEU A 53 0.39 -2.72 -8.63
C LEU A 53 -0.60 -3.89 -8.54
N GLU A 54 -0.47 -4.88 -9.43
CA GLU A 54 -1.30 -6.09 -9.39
C GLU A 54 -1.12 -6.86 -8.08
N LYS A 55 0.12 -7.12 -7.68
CA LYS A 55 0.45 -7.77 -6.41
C LYS A 55 -0.11 -6.99 -5.23
N HIS A 56 0.07 -5.68 -5.20
CA HIS A 56 -0.39 -4.82 -4.12
C HIS A 56 -1.92 -4.84 -4.02
N ARG A 57 -2.64 -4.66 -5.13
CA ARG A 57 -4.11 -4.74 -5.17
C ARG A 57 -4.64 -6.12 -4.75
N ARG A 58 -3.96 -7.20 -5.14
CA ARG A 58 -4.35 -8.56 -4.77
C ARG A 58 -4.21 -8.83 -3.27
N LEU A 59 -3.17 -8.30 -2.64
CA LEU A 59 -2.88 -8.52 -1.20
C LEU A 59 -3.61 -7.51 -0.30
N LEU A 60 -3.99 -6.35 -0.82
CA LEU A 60 -4.58 -5.25 -0.08
C LEU A 60 -5.87 -5.66 0.68
N PRO A 61 -6.83 -6.40 0.09
CA PRO A 61 -7.99 -6.94 0.82
C PRO A 61 -7.63 -7.77 2.05
N LEU A 62 -6.67 -8.69 1.91
CA LEU A 62 -6.24 -9.57 3.01
C LEU A 62 -5.63 -8.76 4.14
N ALA A 63 -4.81 -7.77 3.79
CA ALA A 63 -4.18 -6.88 4.73
C ALA A 63 -5.20 -5.95 5.40
N ILE A 64 -6.28 -5.54 4.73
CA ILE A 64 -7.39 -4.78 5.33
C ILE A 64 -8.15 -5.64 6.33
N ILE A 65 -8.55 -6.85 5.94
CA ILE A 65 -9.30 -7.77 6.81
C ILE A 65 -8.48 -8.15 8.04
N SER A 66 -7.19 -8.47 7.85
CA SER A 66 -6.28 -8.79 8.94
C SER A 66 -6.20 -7.67 9.98
N ARG A 67 -6.25 -6.39 9.55
CA ARG A 67 -6.28 -5.23 10.45
C ARG A 67 -7.55 -5.17 11.29
N GLN A 68 -8.70 -5.43 10.68
CA GLN A 68 -10.00 -5.42 11.36
C GLN A 68 -10.12 -6.55 12.39
N MET A 69 -9.39 -7.64 12.19
CA MET A 69 -9.32 -8.76 13.14
C MET A 69 -8.34 -8.53 14.29
N ARG A 70 -7.50 -7.50 14.24
CA ARG A 70 -6.59 -7.21 15.35
C ARG A 70 -7.42 -6.72 16.54
N PRO A 71 -7.29 -7.33 17.73
CA PRO A 71 -7.90 -6.78 18.93
C PRO A 71 -7.41 -5.34 19.12
N GLU A 72 -8.30 -4.46 19.55
CA GLU A 72 -7.88 -3.11 19.96
C GLU A 72 -6.76 -3.27 20.98
N LYS A 73 -5.61 -2.62 20.73
CA LYS A 73 -4.60 -2.50 21.78
C LYS A 73 -5.26 -1.64 22.86
N ASP A 74 -5.58 -2.27 24.00
CA ASP A 74 -5.97 -1.56 25.22
C ASP A 74 -4.98 -0.39 25.42
N LYS A 75 -5.53 0.82 25.52
CA LYS A 75 -4.80 2.07 25.69
C LYS A 75 -4.04 2.13 27.00
#